data_AF-A0A0G0XDV2-F1
#
_entry.id   AF-A0A0G0XDV2-F1
#
_cell.length_a   1.000
_cell.length_b   1.000
_cell.length_c   1.000
_cell.angle_alpha   90.00
_cell.angle_beta   90.00
_cell.angle_gamma   90.00
#
_symmetry.space_group_name_H-M   'P 1'
#
loop_
_entity.id
_entity.type
_entity.pdbx_description
1 polymer ?
#
loop_
_entity_poly.entity_id
_entity_poly.type
_entity_poly.pdbx_seq_one_letter_code
_entity_poly.pdbx_strand_id
1 'polypeptide(L)'
;MEDFIKSGKQTVITTKIQEIADSIDGNGFEFVIKTLRWVNKNIKYPAPDEIEKNDIFRSRTSDQIIQDGFATGCTDFALVFIAITRAKGIPTQYIEVISKEYFIDDLDKVRGHVFAECLINNEWWGVDPMNGHLKFNTKYPNYVVFGKGLDSWDLEIFDMKTIRERFKQFAIEYNKSKSN
;
A
#
# COMPACT_ATOMS: atom_id res chain seq x y z
N MET A 1 14.37 -13.66 -2.25
CA MET A 1 14.71 -12.22 -2.08
C MET A 1 14.38 -11.42 -3.34
N GLU A 2 14.56 -12.02 -4.53
CA GLU A 2 14.14 -11.45 -5.83
C GLU A 2 12.62 -11.21 -5.96
N ASP A 3 11.79 -11.83 -5.12
CA ASP A 3 10.34 -11.83 -5.31
C ASP A 3 9.68 -10.46 -5.14
N PHE A 4 10.27 -9.55 -4.37
CA PHE A 4 9.69 -8.21 -4.11
C PHE A 4 10.21 -7.11 -5.03
N ILE A 5 11.03 -7.46 -6.02
CA ILE A 5 11.31 -6.62 -7.19
C ILE A 5 10.24 -6.86 -8.27
N LYS A 6 9.68 -8.08 -8.32
CA LYS A 6 8.63 -8.46 -9.28
C LYS A 6 7.37 -7.63 -9.04
N SER A 7 6.67 -7.35 -10.14
CA SER A 7 5.39 -6.66 -10.09
C SER A 7 4.27 -7.58 -9.62
N GLY A 8 3.36 -7.05 -8.80
CA GLY A 8 2.01 -7.59 -8.64
C GLY A 8 1.11 -7.18 -9.80
N LYS A 9 -0.11 -7.70 -9.84
CA LYS A 9 -1.11 -7.41 -10.87
C LYS A 9 -1.53 -5.93 -10.89
N GLN A 10 -1.57 -5.27 -9.73
CA GLN A 10 -1.89 -3.85 -9.62
C GLN A 10 -0.66 -2.96 -9.77
N THR A 11 0.55 -3.48 -9.58
CA THR A 11 1.79 -2.70 -9.60
C THR A 11 2.68 -3.09 -10.78
N VAL A 12 2.09 -3.40 -11.93
CA VAL A 12 2.84 -3.70 -13.16
C VAL A 12 3.71 -2.49 -13.50
N ILE A 13 5.01 -2.72 -13.69
CA ILE A 13 5.95 -1.68 -14.14
C ILE A 13 5.69 -1.44 -15.63
N THR A 14 4.87 -0.44 -15.93
CA THR A 14 4.65 0.05 -17.30
C THR A 14 5.81 0.95 -17.75
N THR A 15 5.87 1.24 -19.06
CA THR A 15 6.83 2.22 -19.60
C THR A 15 6.71 3.57 -18.88
N LYS A 16 5.49 4.04 -18.61
CA LYS A 16 5.24 5.30 -17.90
C LYS A 16 5.77 5.28 -16.46
N ILE A 17 5.58 4.17 -15.75
CA ILE A 17 6.11 4.00 -14.39
C ILE A 17 7.64 3.97 -14.40
N GLN A 18 8.24 3.28 -15.39
CA GLN A 18 9.68 3.28 -15.55
C GLN A 18 10.22 4.69 -15.84
N GLU A 19 9.60 5.45 -16.75
CA GLU A 19 9.98 6.83 -17.05
C GLU A 19 9.89 7.74 -15.82
N ILE A 20 8.86 7.58 -15.00
CA ILE A 20 8.74 8.29 -13.72
C ILE A 20 9.89 7.92 -12.79
N ALA A 21 10.19 6.62 -12.63
CA ALA A 21 11.28 6.15 -11.77
C ALA A 21 12.66 6.65 -12.26
N ASP A 22 12.87 6.71 -13.58
CA ASP A 22 14.11 7.22 -14.18
C ASP A 22 14.25 8.74 -14.03
N SER A 23 13.14 9.47 -14.00
CA SER A 23 13.12 10.92 -13.76
C SER A 23 13.45 11.32 -12.30
N ILE A 24 13.33 10.38 -11.36
CA ILE A 24 13.65 10.60 -9.95
C ILE A 24 15.12 10.24 -9.72
N ASP A 25 15.90 11.26 -9.36
CA ASP A 25 17.32 11.15 -9.07
C ASP A 25 17.60 10.60 -7.66
N GLY A 26 18.81 10.10 -7.43
CA GLY A 26 19.24 9.51 -6.16
C GLY A 26 19.05 7.99 -6.08
N ASN A 27 19.51 7.40 -4.97
CA ASN A 27 19.49 5.96 -4.70
C ASN A 27 19.10 5.68 -3.24
N GLY A 28 18.70 4.44 -2.94
CA GLY A 28 18.37 4.01 -1.57
C GLY A 28 17.35 4.93 -0.89
N PHE A 29 17.70 5.48 0.28
CA PHE A 29 16.84 6.40 1.02
C PHE A 29 16.51 7.69 0.28
N GLU A 30 17.47 8.26 -0.44
CA GLU A 30 17.24 9.50 -1.18
C GLU A 30 16.15 9.29 -2.24
N PHE A 31 16.23 8.19 -2.98
CA PHE A 31 15.24 7.81 -3.97
C PHE A 31 13.86 7.59 -3.32
N VAL A 32 13.79 6.89 -2.20
CA VAL A 32 12.54 6.66 -1.46
C VAL A 32 11.90 7.98 -1.02
N ILE A 33 12.68 8.89 -0.43
CA ILE A 33 12.19 10.20 0.02
C ILE A 33 11.68 11.02 -1.16
N LYS A 34 12.41 11.04 -2.28
CA LYS A 34 11.98 11.77 -3.49
C LYS A 34 10.76 11.13 -4.14
N THR A 35 10.64 9.81 -4.09
CA THR A 35 9.45 9.09 -4.55
C THR A 35 8.23 9.46 -3.69
N LEU A 36 8.36 9.49 -2.36
CA LEU A 36 7.29 9.97 -1.47
C LEU A 36 6.85 11.40 -1.82
N ARG A 37 7.81 12.29 -2.06
CA ARG A 37 7.53 13.67 -2.51
C ARG A 37 6.82 13.69 -3.87
N TRP A 38 7.25 12.86 -4.81
CA TRP A 38 6.63 12.75 -6.12
C TRP A 38 5.17 12.28 -6.00
N VAL A 39 4.91 11.22 -5.24
CA VAL A 39 3.55 10.69 -5.06
C VAL A 39 2.64 11.74 -4.42
N ASN A 40 3.06 12.36 -3.31
CA ASN A 40 2.27 13.39 -2.62
C ASN A 40 2.02 14.65 -3.46
N LYS A 41 2.95 14.98 -4.38
CA LYS A 41 2.79 16.13 -5.28
C LYS A 41 1.76 15.83 -6.39
N ASN A 42 1.84 14.63 -6.98
CA ASN A 42 1.15 14.29 -8.23
C ASN A 42 -0.18 13.57 -8.03
N ILE A 43 -0.38 12.86 -6.91
CA ILE A 43 -1.61 12.12 -6.62
C ILE A 43 -2.45 12.93 -5.62
N LYS A 44 -3.59 13.45 -6.07
CA LYS A 44 -4.51 14.24 -5.24
C LYS A 44 -5.38 13.36 -4.35
N TYR A 45 -5.73 13.87 -3.18
CA TYR A 45 -6.65 13.24 -2.25
C TYR A 45 -7.41 14.32 -1.47
N PRO A 46 -8.73 14.18 -1.25
CA PRO A 46 -9.59 13.09 -1.75
C PRO A 46 -9.76 13.09 -3.28
N ALA A 47 -10.37 12.04 -3.81
CA ALA A 47 -10.83 12.00 -5.19
C ALA A 47 -11.83 13.16 -5.47
N PRO A 48 -12.00 13.59 -6.73
CA PRO A 48 -13.04 14.55 -7.11
C PRO A 48 -14.44 14.12 -6.66
N ASP A 49 -15.32 15.09 -6.37
CA ASP A 49 -16.65 14.83 -5.79
C ASP A 49 -17.55 13.98 -6.70
N GLU A 50 -17.35 14.01 -8.02
CA GLU A 50 -18.06 13.19 -8.99
C GLU A 50 -17.66 11.71 -9.00
N ILE A 51 -16.61 11.33 -8.25
CA ILE A 51 -16.10 9.97 -8.19
C ILE A 51 -16.57 9.28 -6.92
N GLU A 52 -17.51 8.35 -7.07
CA GLU A 52 -17.94 7.48 -5.99
C GLU A 52 -16.82 6.50 -5.60
N LYS A 53 -16.27 6.68 -4.40
CA LYS A 53 -15.13 5.88 -3.89
C LYS A 53 -15.35 4.38 -4.07
N ASN A 54 -16.54 3.88 -3.75
CA ASN A 54 -16.81 2.44 -3.76
C ASN A 54 -16.81 1.84 -5.17
N ASP A 55 -16.99 2.64 -6.22
CA ASP A 55 -17.02 2.17 -7.61
C ASP A 55 -15.62 1.80 -8.11
N ILE A 56 -14.58 2.45 -7.55
CA ILE A 56 -13.19 2.29 -7.99
C ILE A 56 -12.22 1.89 -6.86
N PHE A 57 -12.74 1.61 -5.66
CA PHE A 57 -11.92 1.24 -4.51
C PHE A 57 -11.20 -0.08 -4.79
N ARG A 58 -9.86 -0.04 -4.81
CA ARG A 58 -8.96 -1.20 -5.02
C ARG A 58 -9.14 -1.96 -6.34
N SER A 59 -9.89 -1.42 -7.29
CA SER A 59 -10.04 -2.00 -8.64
C SER A 59 -9.02 -1.47 -9.65
N ARG A 60 -8.30 -0.39 -9.31
CA ARG A 60 -7.33 0.27 -10.19
C ARG A 60 -5.91 -0.28 -10.04
N THR A 61 -5.13 -0.16 -11.12
CA THR A 61 -3.67 -0.37 -11.11
C THR A 61 -2.93 0.93 -10.79
N SER A 62 -1.66 0.83 -10.41
CA SER A 62 -0.77 1.98 -10.20
C SER A 62 -0.70 2.90 -11.42
N ASP A 63 -0.71 2.34 -12.63
CA ASP A 63 -0.65 3.10 -13.87
C ASP A 63 -1.94 3.91 -14.10
N GLN A 64 -3.10 3.30 -13.86
CA GLN A 64 -4.40 3.99 -13.89
C GLN A 64 -4.46 5.10 -12.84
N ILE A 65 -4.01 4.85 -11.60
CA ILE A 65 -3.98 5.87 -10.54
C ILE A 65 -3.08 7.05 -10.95
N ILE A 66 -1.93 6.80 -11.57
CA ILE A 66 -1.05 7.85 -12.10
C ILE A 66 -1.72 8.62 -13.24
N GLN A 67 -2.47 7.93 -14.12
CA GLN A 67 -3.19 8.57 -15.22
C GLN A 67 -4.34 9.45 -14.72
N ASP A 68 -5.11 8.95 -13.75
CA ASP A 68 -6.22 9.65 -13.12
C ASP A 68 -5.74 10.85 -12.29
N GLY A 69 -4.55 10.74 -11.68
CA GLY A 69 -3.96 11.80 -10.87
C GLY A 69 -4.58 11.96 -9.48
N PHE A 70 -5.40 11.00 -9.04
CA PHE A 70 -6.03 11.04 -7.72
C PHE A 70 -6.19 9.66 -7.06
N ALA A 71 -6.26 9.67 -5.73
CA ALA A 71 -6.44 8.51 -4.87
C ALA A 71 -7.79 8.53 -4.16
N THR A 72 -8.30 7.33 -3.87
CA THR A 72 -9.53 7.09 -3.09
C THR A 72 -9.23 6.66 -1.65
N GLY A 73 -7.96 6.37 -1.35
CA GLY A 73 -7.48 5.98 -0.04
C GLY A 73 -6.02 5.54 -0.05
N CYS A 74 -5.54 5.05 1.11
CA CYS A 74 -4.15 4.69 1.35
C CYS A 74 -3.61 3.61 0.40
N THR A 75 -4.45 2.68 -0.06
CA THR A 75 -4.05 1.66 -1.04
C THR A 75 -3.52 2.29 -2.32
N ASP A 76 -4.17 3.32 -2.86
CA ASP A 76 -3.77 3.91 -4.14
C ASP A 76 -2.39 4.57 -4.05
N PHE A 77 -2.13 5.30 -2.95
CA PHE A 77 -0.81 5.86 -2.67
C PHE A 77 0.26 4.77 -2.57
N ALA A 78 -0.05 3.67 -1.87
CA ALA A 78 0.88 2.56 -1.72
C ALA A 78 1.18 1.87 -3.05
N LEU A 79 0.19 1.60 -3.88
CA LEU A 79 0.38 0.96 -5.19
C LEU A 79 1.28 1.79 -6.11
N VAL A 80 1.05 3.11 -6.19
CA VAL A 80 1.88 4.01 -6.98
C VAL A 80 3.31 4.04 -6.47
N PHE A 81 3.49 4.23 -5.15
CA PHE A 81 4.81 4.24 -4.53
C PHE A 81 5.57 2.93 -4.79
N ILE A 82 4.93 1.79 -4.52
CA ILE A 82 5.53 0.45 -4.68
C ILE A 82 5.95 0.20 -6.13
N ALA A 83 5.12 0.58 -7.10
CA ALA A 83 5.44 0.38 -8.52
C ALA A 83 6.68 1.20 -8.93
N ILE A 84 6.77 2.46 -8.50
CA ILE A 84 7.92 3.34 -8.81
C ILE A 84 9.20 2.85 -8.13
N THR A 85 9.14 2.44 -6.85
CA THR A 85 10.33 1.93 -6.16
C THR A 85 10.82 0.61 -6.73
N ARG A 86 9.92 -0.30 -7.10
CA ARG A 86 10.29 -1.55 -7.79
C ARG A 86 10.87 -1.30 -9.18
N ALA A 87 10.37 -0.30 -9.93
CA ALA A 87 10.94 0.11 -11.22
C ALA A 87 12.39 0.64 -11.08
N LYS A 88 12.76 1.16 -9.90
CA LYS A 88 14.16 1.51 -9.57
C LYS A 88 15.01 0.30 -9.13
N GLY A 89 14.42 -0.88 -9.04
CA GLY A 89 15.08 -2.09 -8.54
C GLY A 89 15.16 -2.17 -7.01
N ILE A 90 14.40 -1.36 -6.27
CA ILE A 90 14.33 -1.45 -4.80
C ILE A 90 13.24 -2.47 -4.42
N PRO A 91 13.59 -3.63 -3.81
CA PRO A 91 12.60 -4.59 -3.37
C PRO A 91 11.65 -3.91 -2.39
N THR A 92 10.37 -3.91 -2.72
CA THR A 92 9.34 -3.23 -1.93
C THR A 92 8.13 -4.14 -1.80
N GLN A 93 7.49 -4.23 -0.64
CA GLN A 93 6.32 -5.08 -0.40
C GLN A 93 5.12 -4.27 0.09
N TYR A 94 3.94 -4.73 -0.26
CA TYR A 94 2.66 -4.20 0.20
C TYR A 94 2.34 -4.76 1.57
N ILE A 95 1.97 -3.90 2.53
CA ILE A 95 1.61 -4.30 3.89
C ILE A 95 0.20 -3.80 4.22
N GLU A 96 -0.74 -4.72 4.36
CA GLU A 96 -2.07 -4.42 4.88
C GLU A 96 -2.09 -4.59 6.39
N VAL A 97 -2.62 -3.60 7.10
CA VAL A 97 -2.77 -3.69 8.55
C VAL A 97 -4.18 -3.34 9.00
N ILE A 98 -4.62 -4.00 10.07
CA ILE A 98 -5.89 -3.74 10.75
C ILE A 98 -5.60 -2.97 12.03
N SER A 99 -6.36 -1.91 12.31
CA SER A 99 -6.26 -1.17 13.58
C SER A 99 -6.57 -2.09 14.75
N LYS A 100 -5.81 -2.02 15.84
CA LYS A 100 -6.14 -2.79 17.06
C LYS A 100 -7.52 -2.45 17.62
N GLU A 101 -8.03 -1.25 17.36
CA GLU A 101 -9.39 -0.83 17.73
C GLU A 101 -10.47 -1.63 17.00
N TYR A 102 -10.19 -2.14 15.80
CA TYR A 102 -11.14 -2.95 15.03
C TYR A 102 -11.59 -4.21 15.80
N PHE A 103 -10.71 -4.79 16.62
CA PHE A 103 -10.98 -6.03 17.33
C PHE A 103 -11.83 -5.85 18.60
N ILE A 104 -12.03 -4.60 19.03
CA ILE A 104 -12.82 -4.23 20.21
C ILE A 104 -14.09 -3.43 19.86
N ASP A 105 -14.21 -3.01 18.60
CA ASP A 105 -15.30 -2.16 18.09
C ASP A 105 -16.20 -2.94 17.11
N ASP A 106 -17.15 -2.25 16.51
CA ASP A 106 -18.02 -2.73 15.44
C ASP A 106 -17.23 -3.22 14.21
N LEU A 107 -17.30 -4.54 13.98
CA LEU A 107 -16.66 -5.24 12.86
C LEU A 107 -17.22 -4.83 11.48
N ASP A 108 -18.32 -4.09 11.42
CA ASP A 108 -18.86 -3.61 10.14
C ASP A 108 -18.11 -2.38 9.60
N LYS A 109 -17.24 -1.75 10.42
CA LYS A 109 -16.40 -0.62 10.00
C LYS A 109 -14.97 -1.07 9.70
N VAL A 110 -14.60 -1.03 8.41
CA VAL A 110 -13.22 -1.29 7.98
C VAL A 110 -12.29 -0.26 8.60
N ARG A 111 -11.43 -0.69 9.54
CA ARG A 111 -10.40 0.14 10.16
C ARG A 111 -9.03 -0.47 9.91
N GLY A 112 -8.31 0.09 8.96
CA GLY A 112 -6.97 -0.35 8.59
C GLY A 112 -6.15 0.76 7.98
N HIS A 113 -4.91 0.43 7.62
CA HIS A 113 -4.04 1.28 6.84
C HIS A 113 -3.16 0.42 5.94
N VAL A 114 -2.56 1.05 4.94
CA VAL A 114 -1.62 0.38 4.05
C VAL A 114 -0.26 1.05 4.19
N PHE A 115 0.75 0.22 4.43
CA PHE A 115 2.15 0.62 4.42
C PHE A 115 2.86 -0.07 3.24
N ALA A 116 4.04 0.43 2.92
CA ALA A 116 5.02 -0.31 2.15
C ALA A 116 6.22 -0.65 3.05
N GLU A 117 6.96 -1.71 2.73
CA GLU A 117 8.29 -1.93 3.30
C GLU A 117 9.31 -1.98 2.17
N CYS A 118 10.39 -1.20 2.25
CA CYS A 118 11.49 -1.19 1.27
C CYS A 118 12.73 -1.89 1.86
N LEU A 119 13.39 -2.73 1.07
CA LEU A 119 14.68 -3.31 1.44
C LEU A 119 15.81 -2.36 1.01
N ILE A 120 16.48 -1.75 1.98
CA ILE A 120 17.58 -0.80 1.75
C ILE A 120 18.75 -1.22 2.65
N ASN A 121 19.95 -1.37 2.09
CA ASN A 121 21.14 -1.81 2.81
C ASN A 121 20.92 -3.12 3.62
N ASN A 122 20.23 -4.09 3.03
CA ASN A 122 19.84 -5.37 3.63
C ASN A 122 18.91 -5.29 4.85
N GLU A 123 18.25 -4.15 5.07
CA GLU A 123 17.27 -3.98 6.15
C GLU A 123 15.91 -3.54 5.58
N TRP A 124 14.82 -4.01 6.21
CA TRP A 124 13.47 -3.59 5.84
C TRP A 124 13.06 -2.32 6.58
N TRP A 125 12.65 -1.31 5.81
CA TRP A 125 12.22 -0.02 6.30
C TRP A 125 10.75 0.17 6.01
N GLY A 126 9.96 0.48 7.05
CA GLY A 126 8.54 0.79 6.87
C GLY A 126 8.37 2.15 6.21
N VAL A 127 7.40 2.28 5.33
CA VAL A 127 7.08 3.51 4.61
C VAL A 127 5.57 3.70 4.65
N ASP A 128 5.14 4.93 4.90
CA ASP A 128 3.74 5.35 4.79
C ASP A 128 3.59 6.31 3.60
N PRO A 129 3.23 5.80 2.41
CA PRO A 129 3.18 6.62 1.21
C PRO A 129 2.13 7.73 1.25
N MET A 130 1.00 7.49 1.91
CA MET A 130 -0.09 8.46 2.03
C MET A 130 0.30 9.64 2.93
N ASN A 131 1.01 9.38 4.04
CA ASN A 131 1.43 10.43 4.97
C ASN A 131 2.86 10.95 4.71
N GLY A 132 3.59 10.38 3.74
CA GLY A 132 4.95 10.79 3.42
C GLY A 132 5.99 10.43 4.49
N HIS A 133 5.75 9.39 5.31
CA HIS A 133 6.64 9.03 6.42
C HIS A 133 7.54 7.85 6.09
N LEU A 134 8.81 7.96 6.50
CA LEU A 134 9.76 6.83 6.58
C LEU A 134 9.87 6.38 8.04
N LYS A 135 9.87 5.06 8.26
CA LYS A 135 9.91 4.44 9.59
C LYS A 135 11.20 3.63 9.71
N PHE A 136 11.87 3.78 10.85
CA PHE A 136 13.13 3.09 11.15
C PHE A 136 12.99 1.58 11.42
N ASN A 137 11.79 1.01 11.27
CA ASN A 137 11.52 -0.41 11.43
C ASN A 137 10.17 -0.79 10.78
N THR A 138 9.90 -2.09 10.75
CA THR A 138 8.66 -2.71 10.26
C THR A 138 7.66 -3.03 11.37
N LYS A 139 7.72 -2.30 12.51
CA LYS A 139 6.76 -2.46 13.60
C LYS A 139 5.61 -1.47 13.43
N TYR A 140 4.39 -1.95 13.71
CA TYR A 140 3.16 -1.18 13.62
C TYR A 140 2.41 -1.22 14.96
N PRO A 141 2.84 -0.45 15.99
CA PRO A 141 2.37 -0.62 17.37
C PRO A 141 0.85 -0.57 17.57
N ASN A 142 0.13 0.24 16.78
CA ASN A 142 -1.33 0.40 16.88
C ASN A 142 -2.10 -0.52 15.93
N TYR A 143 -1.40 -1.42 15.24
CA TYR A 143 -1.99 -2.27 14.21
C TYR A 143 -1.60 -3.73 14.40
N VAL A 144 -2.37 -4.59 13.75
CA VAL A 144 -2.06 -6.00 13.52
C VAL A 144 -1.81 -6.15 12.01
N VAL A 145 -0.73 -6.80 11.62
CA VAL A 145 -0.47 -7.08 10.21
C VAL A 145 -1.50 -8.11 9.75
N PHE A 146 -2.34 -7.73 8.79
CA PHE A 146 -3.30 -8.63 8.16
C PHE A 146 -2.59 -9.51 7.13
N GLY A 147 -1.78 -8.90 6.27
CA GLY A 147 -1.09 -9.64 5.21
C GLY A 147 0.01 -8.81 4.56
N LYS A 148 0.92 -9.52 3.90
CA LYS A 148 2.00 -8.96 3.08
C LYS A 148 1.93 -9.59 1.70
N GLY A 149 2.14 -8.80 0.65
CA GLY A 149 2.03 -9.27 -0.73
C GLY A 149 2.72 -8.35 -1.74
N LEU A 150 2.53 -8.61 -3.03
CA LEU A 150 2.97 -7.69 -4.06
C LEU A 150 2.04 -6.48 -4.18
N ASP A 151 0.75 -6.68 -3.93
CA ASP A 151 -0.32 -5.68 -3.91
C ASP A 151 -1.55 -6.18 -3.09
N SER A 152 -2.67 -5.46 -3.18
CA SER A 152 -3.92 -5.83 -2.47
C SER A 152 -4.59 -7.07 -3.06
N TRP A 153 -4.42 -7.33 -4.35
CA TRP A 153 -5.06 -8.48 -5.02
C TRP A 153 -4.40 -9.80 -4.66
N ASP A 154 -3.11 -9.80 -4.31
CA ASP A 154 -2.44 -10.97 -3.71
C ASP A 154 -3.05 -11.38 -2.36
N LEU A 155 -3.70 -10.45 -1.66
CA LEU A 155 -4.40 -10.71 -0.40
C LEU A 155 -5.88 -11.06 -0.59
N GLU A 156 -6.30 -11.19 -1.86
CA GLU A 156 -7.69 -11.37 -2.30
C GLU A 156 -8.62 -10.24 -1.84
N ILE A 157 -8.10 -9.01 -1.79
CA ILE A 157 -8.88 -7.81 -1.50
C ILE A 157 -8.98 -6.97 -2.77
N PHE A 158 -10.16 -6.98 -3.39
CA PHE A 158 -10.42 -6.37 -4.69
C PHE A 158 -11.32 -5.13 -4.59
N ASP A 159 -12.09 -5.00 -3.51
CA ASP A 159 -13.12 -4.00 -3.33
C ASP A 159 -13.52 -3.82 -1.85
N MET A 160 -14.54 -3.00 -1.58
CA MET A 160 -15.02 -2.72 -0.23
C MET A 160 -15.73 -3.93 0.41
N LYS A 161 -16.30 -4.81 -0.39
CA LYS A 161 -16.98 -6.01 0.11
C LYS A 161 -15.97 -7.03 0.61
N THR A 162 -14.98 -7.34 -0.23
CA THR A 162 -13.92 -8.31 0.05
C THR A 162 -13.07 -7.86 1.22
N ILE A 163 -12.71 -6.58 1.36
CA ILE A 163 -11.96 -6.13 2.56
C ILE A 163 -12.76 -6.35 3.85
N ARG A 164 -14.07 -6.07 3.86
CA ARG A 164 -14.92 -6.31 5.03
C ARG A 164 -14.96 -7.79 5.40
N GLU A 165 -15.20 -8.65 4.41
CA GLU A 165 -15.26 -10.10 4.61
C GLU A 165 -13.94 -10.64 5.16
N ARG A 166 -12.81 -10.23 4.55
CA ARG A 166 -11.47 -10.70 4.92
C ARG A 166 -11.02 -10.19 6.28
N PHE A 167 -11.26 -8.92 6.59
CA PHE A 167 -10.95 -8.36 7.91
C PHE A 167 -11.80 -9.00 9.00
N LYS A 168 -13.10 -9.22 8.75
CA LYS A 168 -14.00 -9.90 9.70
C LYS A 168 -13.56 -11.33 9.97
N GLN A 169 -13.25 -12.09 8.91
CA GLN A 169 -12.73 -13.45 9.05
C GLN A 169 -11.44 -13.49 9.88
N PHE A 170 -10.48 -12.63 9.53
CA PHE A 170 -9.22 -12.51 10.26
C PHE A 170 -9.44 -12.17 11.75
N ALA A 171 -10.33 -11.23 12.05
CA ALA A 171 -10.62 -10.85 13.44
C ALA A 171 -11.22 -11.98 14.26
N ILE A 172 -12.12 -12.78 13.67
CA ILE A 172 -12.69 -13.96 14.33
C ILE A 172 -11.59 -14.98 14.66
N GLU A 173 -10.71 -15.28 13.71
CA GLU A 173 -9.61 -16.23 13.88
C GLU A 173 -8.57 -15.74 14.89
N TYR A 174 -8.22 -14.45 14.82
CA TYR A 174 -7.27 -13.80 15.73
C TYR A 174 -7.76 -13.77 17.18
N ASN A 175 -9.05 -13.53 17.43
CA ASN A 175 -9.60 -13.55 18.78
C ASN A 175 -9.69 -14.96 19.36
N LYS A 176 -9.96 -15.98 18.52
CA LYS A 176 -9.95 -17.38 18.94
C LYS A 176 -8.55 -17.82 19.38
N SER A 177 -7.51 -17.44 18.65
CA SER A 177 -6.12 -17.83 18.97
C SER A 177 -5.57 -17.19 20.24
N LYS A 178 -6.12 -16.04 20.66
CA LYS A 178 -5.78 -15.40 21.96
C LYS A 178 -6.51 -15.96 23.17
N SER A 179 -7.58 -16.71 22.94
CA SER A 179 -8.40 -17.29 24.01
C SER A 179 -7.93 -18.69 24.44
N ASN A 180 -6.93 -19.24 23.75
CA ASN A 180 -6.23 -20.49 24.07
C ASN A 180 -4.82 -20.19 24.58
#